data_AF-A0A931V7U9-F1
#
_entry.id   AF-A0A931V7U9-F1
#
_cell.length_a   1.000
_cell.length_b   1.000
_cell.length_c   1.000
_cell.angle_alpha   90.00
_cell.angle_beta   90.00
_cell.angle_gamma   90.00
#
_symmetry.space_group_name_H-M   'P 1'
#
loop_
_entity.id
_entity.type
_entity.pdbx_description
1 polymer ?
#
loop_
_entity_poly.entity_id
_entity_poly.type
_entity_poly.pdbx_seq_one_letter_code
_entity_poly.pdbx_strand_id
1 'polypeptide(L)'
;MRIASSLPLLFVSLLSACGGSVSEGTADAGCDGAHCGSPIGPPGEAGPIPEASVPEASVPDADATPPVAGAKPPARPTTGGGGTATTRWFAVKRLQLGVSDRVTGAPSAYAWQQYGWDLDGRATSAEDSKISLDSCKRPAGSPTKVLTDGALGRDNNFGQHFMAVMKSLKSDIEEAVNGQIAGGESTLLLRLDGVGGDDDPSVPGALYVAGARGAAPMWDGADVWPIDGTSVDSMKEPKAKFPKGYMAGGVWVSGEIGSTTTAFPLPGFLGMGAWVTLESAVLTFDVKTGANGTIGGGVAVSNLIAGFRPAFESFGICPGNATYDQLVMTLAQSADLVSGAPQLQDTARTCDAISIGLGFVAVPVQPATSIVTKPAPPSECP
;
A
#
# COMPACT_ATOMS: atom_id res chain seq x y z
N MET A 1 3.85 21.71 53.77
CA MET A 1 3.53 22.29 52.46
C MET A 1 4.70 21.95 51.51
N ARG A 2 4.58 20.84 50.78
CA ARG A 2 5.51 20.43 49.71
C ARG A 2 4.65 19.77 48.64
N ILE A 3 4.64 20.36 47.45
CA ILE A 3 3.88 19.89 46.29
C ILE A 3 4.78 18.88 45.56
N ALA A 4 4.35 17.62 45.49
CA ALA A 4 5.00 16.58 44.72
C ALA A 4 4.36 16.52 43.33
N SER A 5 5.17 16.78 42.31
CA SER A 5 4.80 16.71 40.90
C SER A 5 5.04 15.28 40.40
N SER A 6 3.99 14.62 39.93
CA SER A 6 4.02 13.28 39.34
C SER A 6 4.10 13.36 37.82
N LEU A 7 5.23 12.93 37.24
CA LEU A 7 5.38 12.60 35.81
C LEU A 7 4.81 11.20 35.54
N PRO A 8 4.11 10.95 34.42
CA PRO A 8 3.82 9.59 33.98
C PRO A 8 4.98 9.03 33.14
N LEU A 9 5.46 7.83 33.49
CA LEU A 9 6.28 6.98 32.63
C LEU A 9 5.44 6.53 31.42
N LEU A 10 5.82 6.94 30.21
CA LEU A 10 5.39 6.28 28.99
C LEU A 10 6.28 5.04 28.77
N PHE A 11 5.66 3.87 28.75
CA PHE A 11 6.24 2.61 28.33
C PHE A 11 6.43 2.63 26.81
N VAL A 12 7.67 2.74 26.34
CA VAL A 12 8.05 2.31 24.99
C VAL A 12 8.31 0.81 25.05
N SER A 13 7.27 0.03 24.74
CA SER A 13 7.40 -1.40 24.48
C SER A 13 7.03 -1.65 23.03
N LEU A 14 8.01 -2.02 22.20
CA LEU A 14 7.96 -3.14 21.23
C LEU A 14 9.17 -3.04 20.26
N LEU A 15 10.31 -3.57 20.72
CA LEU A 15 11.36 -4.13 19.88
C LEU A 15 11.94 -5.33 20.63
N SER A 16 11.19 -6.44 20.69
CA SER A 16 11.75 -7.75 21.03
C SER A 16 10.71 -8.85 20.79
N ALA A 17 10.89 -9.66 19.75
CA ALA A 17 10.63 -11.11 19.74
C ALA A 17 10.78 -11.70 18.33
N CYS A 18 12.02 -11.89 17.88
CA CYS A 18 12.38 -12.97 16.97
C CYS A 18 13.57 -13.71 17.60
N GLY A 19 13.29 -14.53 18.61
CA GLY A 19 14.26 -15.44 19.21
C GLY A 19 14.21 -16.79 18.50
N GLY A 20 14.99 -16.94 17.44
CA GLY A 20 15.27 -18.25 16.85
C GLY A 20 16.31 -18.98 17.70
N SER A 21 15.89 -20.08 18.34
CA SER A 21 16.78 -21.00 19.06
C SER A 21 17.68 -21.75 18.09
N VAL A 22 18.98 -21.47 18.11
CA VAL A 22 20.00 -22.31 17.47
C VAL A 22 20.48 -23.32 18.51
N SER A 23 20.27 -24.61 18.24
CA SER A 23 20.78 -25.72 19.03
C SER A 23 22.29 -25.86 18.86
N GLU A 24 23.03 -25.81 19.97
CA GLU A 24 24.45 -26.14 20.04
C GLU A 24 24.65 -27.65 19.79
N GLY A 25 25.29 -27.98 18.67
CA GLY A 25 25.83 -29.31 18.39
C GLY A 25 27.34 -29.30 18.60
N THR A 26 27.79 -30.06 19.59
CA THR A 26 29.20 -30.35 19.86
C THR A 26 29.78 -31.27 18.79
N ALA A 27 30.92 -30.90 18.21
CA ALA A 27 31.81 -31.83 17.53
C ALA A 27 33.27 -31.34 17.61
N ASP A 28 34.03 -32.05 18.43
CA ASP A 28 35.49 -32.19 18.37
C ASP A 28 35.96 -32.56 16.96
N ALA A 29 36.97 -31.87 16.45
CA ALA A 29 37.97 -32.44 15.55
C ALA A 29 39.23 -31.56 15.58
N GLY A 30 40.31 -32.11 16.11
CA GLY A 30 41.60 -31.46 16.22
C GLY A 30 42.29 -31.20 14.88
N CYS A 31 43.21 -30.25 14.90
CA CYS A 31 44.31 -30.13 13.96
C CYS A 31 45.58 -29.83 14.77
N ASP A 32 46.31 -30.90 15.09
CA ASP A 32 47.74 -30.85 15.37
C ASP A 32 48.49 -30.55 14.07
N GLY A 33 49.51 -29.70 14.14
CA GLY A 33 50.59 -29.71 13.15
C GLY A 33 50.86 -28.39 12.44
N ALA A 34 51.82 -27.65 13.01
CA ALA A 34 52.90 -26.94 12.31
C ALA A 34 52.56 -26.15 11.03
N HIS A 35 52.45 -24.82 11.16
CA HIS A 35 53.22 -23.84 10.38
C HIS A 35 52.96 -22.41 10.90
N CYS A 36 53.82 -21.98 11.82
CA CYS A 36 53.95 -20.57 12.19
C CYS A 36 54.95 -19.91 11.23
N GLY A 37 54.53 -18.81 10.59
CA GLY A 37 55.46 -17.79 10.11
C GLY A 37 55.19 -17.26 8.71
N SER A 38 54.59 -16.07 8.63
CA SER A 38 55.00 -15.04 7.66
C SER A 38 54.51 -13.65 8.10
N PRO A 39 55.28 -12.58 7.82
CA PRO A 39 55.10 -11.26 8.40
C PRO A 39 54.00 -10.45 7.71
N ILE A 40 53.33 -9.61 8.51
CA ILE A 40 52.31 -8.64 8.10
C ILE A 40 53.00 -7.52 7.29
N GLY A 41 52.66 -7.41 6.00
CA GLY A 41 53.00 -6.26 5.15
C GLY A 41 52.03 -5.08 5.37
N PRO A 42 52.44 -3.85 5.00
CA PRO A 42 51.61 -2.66 5.19
C PRO A 42 50.36 -2.67 4.27
N PRO A 43 49.29 -1.97 4.66
CA PRO A 43 48.03 -1.95 3.90
C PRO A 43 48.24 -1.24 2.55
N GLY A 44 48.10 -2.00 1.47
CA GLY A 44 48.05 -1.47 0.11
C GLY A 44 46.71 -0.77 -0.16
N GLU A 45 46.78 0.33 -0.93
CA GLU A 45 45.63 1.06 -1.46
C GLU A 45 44.59 0.11 -2.08
N ALA A 46 43.35 0.22 -1.60
CA ALA A 46 42.21 -0.46 -2.18
C ALA A 46 41.92 0.12 -3.58
N GLY A 47 42.25 -0.67 -4.61
CA GLY A 47 41.82 -0.40 -5.98
C GLY A 47 40.28 -0.41 -6.09
N PRO A 48 39.73 0.15 -7.19
CA PRO A 48 38.30 0.24 -7.41
C PRO A 48 37.65 -1.14 -7.38
N ILE A 49 36.58 -1.25 -6.60
CA ILE A 49 35.76 -2.46 -6.47
C ILE A 49 35.12 -2.71 -7.86
N PRO A 50 35.30 -3.90 -8.46
CA PRO A 50 34.63 -4.21 -9.73
C PRO A 50 33.12 -4.19 -9.51
N GLU A 51 32.45 -3.35 -10.29
CA GLU A 51 31.00 -3.25 -10.38
C GLU A 51 30.45 -4.63 -10.80
N ALA A 52 29.84 -5.34 -9.86
CA ALA A 52 29.24 -6.63 -10.12
C ALA A 52 28.04 -6.44 -11.05
N SER A 53 28.24 -6.75 -12.33
CA SER A 53 27.20 -6.82 -13.34
C SER A 53 26.13 -7.83 -12.91
N VAL A 54 25.02 -7.33 -12.39
CA VAL A 54 23.80 -8.12 -12.18
C VAL A 54 23.31 -8.55 -13.56
N PRO A 55 23.08 -9.85 -13.82
CA PRO A 55 22.57 -10.29 -15.11
C PRO A 55 21.19 -9.68 -15.36
N GLU A 56 21.13 -8.79 -16.35
CA GLU A 56 19.91 -8.23 -16.90
C GLU A 56 19.10 -9.40 -17.47
N ALA A 57 18.03 -9.81 -16.78
CA ALA A 57 17.14 -10.84 -17.26
C ALA A 57 16.56 -10.36 -18.59
N SER A 58 16.84 -11.09 -19.67
CA SER A 58 16.38 -10.77 -21.02
C SER A 58 14.85 -10.76 -21.06
N VAL A 59 14.29 -9.55 -21.10
CA VAL A 59 12.87 -9.32 -21.40
C VAL A 59 12.72 -9.59 -22.91
N PRO A 60 11.82 -10.50 -23.33
CA PRO A 60 11.64 -10.81 -24.75
C PRO A 60 11.19 -9.56 -25.54
N ASP A 61 11.77 -9.38 -26.72
CA ASP A 61 11.49 -8.29 -27.66
C ASP A 61 9.99 -8.17 -27.97
N ALA A 62 9.46 -6.96 -27.78
CA ALA A 62 8.07 -6.60 -28.02
C ALA A 62 7.82 -6.38 -29.52
N ASP A 63 7.57 -7.48 -30.24
CA ASP A 63 6.95 -7.43 -31.56
C ASP A 63 5.51 -6.88 -31.42
N ALA A 64 5.04 -6.14 -32.43
CA ALA A 64 3.86 -5.26 -32.41
C ALA A 64 2.56 -6.01 -32.07
N THR A 65 2.34 -6.24 -30.79
CA THR A 65 1.14 -6.86 -30.23
C THR A 65 0.03 -5.80 -30.26
N PRO A 66 -1.20 -6.12 -30.70
CA PRO A 66 -2.33 -5.18 -30.59
C PRO A 66 -2.41 -4.61 -29.18
N PRO A 67 -2.80 -3.33 -29.01
CA PRO A 67 -2.82 -2.67 -27.71
C PRO A 67 -3.58 -3.55 -26.73
N VAL A 68 -2.85 -4.10 -25.77
CA VAL A 68 -3.40 -4.99 -24.75
C VAL A 68 -4.44 -4.16 -24.00
N ALA A 69 -5.68 -4.64 -23.98
CA ALA A 69 -6.73 -3.96 -23.24
C ALA A 69 -6.26 -3.81 -21.78
N GLY A 70 -6.11 -2.56 -21.33
CA GLY A 70 -5.57 -2.27 -20.01
C GLY A 70 -6.39 -2.88 -18.89
N ALA A 71 -5.77 -3.02 -17.72
CA ALA A 71 -6.38 -3.60 -16.54
C ALA A 71 -7.56 -2.74 -16.09
N LYS A 72 -8.78 -3.25 -16.25
CA LYS A 72 -10.01 -2.56 -15.87
C LYS A 72 -10.84 -3.39 -14.89
N PRO A 73 -11.58 -2.75 -13.97
CA PRO A 73 -12.59 -3.46 -13.18
C PRO A 73 -13.66 -4.05 -14.12
N PRO A 74 -14.39 -5.10 -13.69
CA PRO A 74 -15.53 -5.62 -14.44
C PRO A 74 -16.53 -4.50 -14.79
N ALA A 75 -17.10 -4.53 -15.98
CA ALA A 75 -18.07 -3.54 -16.40
C ALA A 75 -19.35 -3.59 -15.54
N ARG A 76 -19.98 -2.44 -15.31
CA ARG A 76 -21.25 -2.35 -14.60
C ARG A 76 -22.34 -3.14 -15.35
N PRO A 77 -23.09 -4.03 -14.70
CA PRO A 77 -24.22 -4.69 -15.35
C PRO A 77 -25.35 -3.69 -15.61
N THR A 78 -26.15 -3.95 -16.64
CA THR A 78 -27.32 -3.12 -16.96
C THR A 78 -28.58 -3.54 -16.20
N THR A 79 -28.58 -4.74 -15.60
CA THR A 79 -29.71 -5.34 -14.92
C THR A 79 -29.26 -5.98 -13.61
N GLY A 80 -30.08 -5.89 -12.56
CA GLY A 80 -29.81 -6.58 -11.30
C GLY A 80 -30.22 -8.05 -11.35
N GLY A 81 -29.37 -8.91 -10.80
CA GLY A 81 -29.69 -10.28 -10.43
C GLY A 81 -30.72 -10.27 -9.30
N GLY A 82 -31.75 -11.09 -9.43
CA GLY A 82 -32.74 -11.23 -8.37
C GLY A 82 -32.11 -11.72 -7.06
N GLY A 83 -32.65 -11.27 -5.93
CA GLY A 83 -32.22 -11.70 -4.61
C GLY A 83 -32.72 -10.77 -3.51
N THR A 84 -32.63 -11.22 -2.26
CA THR A 84 -32.99 -10.36 -1.12
C THR A 84 -31.79 -9.47 -0.79
N ALA A 85 -31.96 -8.17 -0.99
CA ALA A 85 -30.92 -7.19 -0.72
C ALA A 85 -30.56 -7.15 0.77
N THR A 86 -29.28 -7.32 1.11
CA THR A 86 -28.77 -7.30 2.49
C THR A 86 -27.53 -6.40 2.62
N THR A 87 -27.35 -5.79 3.80
CA THR A 87 -26.08 -5.10 4.12
C THR A 87 -25.06 -6.12 4.58
N ARG A 88 -23.85 -6.07 4.02
CA ARG A 88 -22.73 -6.96 4.36
C ARG A 88 -21.53 -6.14 4.84
N TRP A 89 -20.82 -6.66 5.82
CA TRP A 89 -19.60 -6.06 6.36
C TRP A 89 -18.41 -6.99 6.14
N PHE A 90 -17.28 -6.40 5.79
CA PHE A 90 -16.02 -7.10 5.59
C PHE A 90 -14.90 -6.37 6.31
N ALA A 91 -13.98 -7.10 6.91
CA ALA A 91 -12.72 -6.56 7.41
C ALA A 91 -11.57 -7.00 6.51
N VAL A 92 -10.63 -6.11 6.23
CA VAL A 92 -9.39 -6.48 5.55
C VAL A 92 -8.53 -7.32 6.49
N LYS A 93 -8.30 -8.57 6.10
CA LYS A 93 -7.47 -9.54 6.83
C LYS A 93 -6.00 -9.45 6.43
N ARG A 94 -5.73 -9.06 5.18
CA ARG A 94 -4.38 -8.95 4.64
C ARG A 94 -4.31 -7.79 3.66
N LEU A 95 -3.30 -6.95 3.78
CA LEU A 95 -2.97 -5.87 2.87
C LEU A 95 -1.67 -6.20 2.13
N GLN A 96 -1.63 -5.94 0.83
CA GLN A 96 -0.49 -6.17 -0.04
C GLN A 96 -0.06 -4.84 -0.64
N LEU A 97 1.15 -4.39 -0.28
CA LEU A 97 1.71 -3.08 -0.61
C LEU A 97 2.49 -3.09 -1.93
N GLY A 98 2.49 -4.20 -2.67
CA GLY A 98 3.26 -4.33 -3.90
C GLY A 98 4.70 -4.80 -3.70
N VAL A 99 5.04 -5.34 -2.52
CA VAL A 99 6.38 -5.92 -2.25
C VAL A 99 6.40 -7.45 -2.31
N SER A 100 5.23 -8.08 -2.26
CA SER A 100 5.06 -9.54 -2.37
C SER A 100 4.12 -9.88 -3.52
N ASP A 101 4.41 -10.98 -4.20
CA ASP A 101 3.60 -11.55 -5.27
C ASP A 101 2.17 -11.85 -4.77
N ARG A 102 1.17 -11.52 -5.59
CA ARG A 102 -0.24 -11.57 -5.15
C ARG A 102 -0.68 -12.98 -4.81
N VAL A 103 -0.21 -13.97 -5.58
CA VAL A 103 -0.67 -15.36 -5.54
C VAL A 103 0.09 -16.14 -4.47
N THR A 104 1.42 -16.08 -4.52
CA THR A 104 2.30 -16.86 -3.66
C THR A 104 2.54 -16.20 -2.31
N GLY A 105 2.41 -14.87 -2.23
CA GLY A 105 2.82 -14.08 -1.06
C GLY A 105 4.34 -13.99 -0.88
N ALA A 106 5.14 -14.49 -1.83
CA ALA A 106 6.58 -14.42 -1.77
C ALA A 106 7.09 -13.01 -2.14
N PRO A 107 8.16 -12.50 -1.51
CA PRO A 107 8.76 -11.23 -1.90
C PRO A 107 9.18 -11.21 -3.37
N SER A 108 8.87 -10.14 -4.09
CA SER A 108 9.24 -9.98 -5.51
C SER A 108 9.47 -8.52 -5.87
N ALA A 109 10.53 -8.24 -6.64
CA ALA A 109 10.81 -6.90 -7.18
C ALA A 109 9.78 -6.47 -8.24
N TYR A 110 9.00 -7.42 -8.78
CA TYR A 110 7.98 -7.19 -9.80
C TYR A 110 6.55 -7.31 -9.24
N ALA A 111 6.40 -7.50 -7.93
CA ALA A 111 5.10 -7.65 -7.29
C ALA A 111 4.15 -6.49 -7.59
N TRP A 112 4.65 -5.25 -7.56
CA TRP A 112 3.91 -4.02 -7.83
C TRP A 112 3.11 -4.06 -9.15
N GLN A 113 3.60 -4.77 -10.16
CA GLN A 113 2.99 -4.89 -11.49
C GLN A 113 1.63 -5.58 -11.49
N GLN A 114 1.27 -6.26 -10.39
CA GLN A 114 0.03 -7.03 -10.25
C GLN A 114 -1.08 -6.28 -9.49
N TYR A 115 -0.81 -5.04 -9.06
CA TYR A 115 -1.71 -4.23 -8.24
C TYR A 115 -2.04 -2.92 -8.95
N GLY A 116 -3.21 -2.34 -8.65
CA GLY A 116 -3.71 -1.13 -9.31
C GLY A 116 -4.54 -1.43 -10.56
N TRP A 117 -4.86 -0.38 -11.31
CA TRP A 117 -5.66 -0.40 -12.53
C TRP A 117 -4.98 0.47 -13.59
N ASP A 118 -5.43 0.34 -14.84
CA ASP A 118 -5.16 1.30 -15.91
C ASP A 118 -6.07 2.52 -15.69
N LEU A 119 -5.54 3.55 -15.01
CA LEU A 119 -6.25 4.76 -14.60
C LEU A 119 -6.33 5.79 -15.71
N ASP A 120 -5.35 5.78 -16.61
CA ASP A 120 -5.22 6.77 -17.68
C ASP A 120 -5.54 6.25 -19.09
N GLY A 121 -5.81 4.96 -19.21
CA GLY A 121 -6.14 4.30 -20.48
C GLY A 121 -4.91 3.92 -21.31
N ARG A 122 -3.72 3.93 -20.72
CA ARG A 122 -2.46 3.74 -21.40
C ARG A 122 -1.67 2.56 -20.80
N ALA A 123 -0.89 1.91 -21.66
CA ALA A 123 0.15 0.98 -21.24
C ALA A 123 1.51 1.52 -21.69
N THR A 124 2.12 2.34 -20.84
CA THR A 124 3.37 3.05 -21.06
C THR A 124 4.56 2.10 -20.94
N SER A 125 5.29 1.96 -22.04
CA SER A 125 6.49 1.14 -22.07
C SER A 125 7.70 1.85 -21.42
N ALA A 126 8.76 1.10 -21.15
CA ALA A 126 10.03 1.67 -20.69
C ALA A 126 10.64 2.64 -21.72
N GLU A 127 10.40 2.44 -23.01
CA GLU A 127 10.88 3.35 -24.07
C GLU A 127 10.02 4.62 -24.14
N ASP A 128 8.70 4.48 -24.03
CA ASP A 128 7.78 5.62 -23.96
C ASP A 128 8.12 6.52 -22.77
N SER A 129 8.36 5.91 -21.61
CA SER A 129 8.73 6.59 -20.36
C SER A 129 10.02 7.41 -20.50
N LYS A 130 10.98 7.00 -21.35
CA LYS A 130 12.23 7.75 -21.54
C LYS A 130 11.97 9.14 -22.12
N ILE A 131 11.04 9.23 -23.07
CA ILE A 131 10.72 10.44 -23.83
C ILE A 131 9.38 11.06 -23.44
N SER A 132 8.67 10.50 -22.44
CA SER A 132 7.30 10.88 -22.08
C SER A 132 6.36 10.87 -23.29
N LEU A 133 6.46 9.84 -24.14
CA LEU A 133 5.65 9.74 -25.36
C LEU A 133 4.18 9.72 -24.96
N ASP A 134 3.38 10.69 -25.39
CA ASP A 134 1.93 10.76 -25.15
C ASP A 134 1.52 10.56 -23.65
N SER A 135 2.40 10.91 -22.70
CA SER A 135 2.15 10.93 -21.25
C SER A 135 2.45 12.32 -20.69
N CYS A 136 2.17 12.56 -19.40
CA CYS A 136 2.71 13.72 -18.71
C CYS A 136 4.24 13.75 -18.74
N LYS A 137 4.79 14.96 -18.64
CA LYS A 137 6.23 15.17 -18.61
C LYS A 137 6.78 14.61 -17.31
N ARG A 138 7.76 13.73 -17.44
CA ARG A 138 8.48 13.18 -16.29
C ARG A 138 9.05 14.30 -15.41
N PRO A 139 8.94 14.21 -14.06
CA PRO A 139 9.59 15.18 -13.18
C PRO A 139 11.11 15.22 -13.41
N ALA A 140 11.72 16.39 -13.19
CA ALA A 140 13.16 16.55 -13.36
C ALA A 140 13.93 15.68 -12.35
N GLY A 141 14.93 14.94 -12.82
CA GLY A 141 15.74 14.05 -12.00
C GLY A 141 15.13 12.66 -11.74
N SER A 142 13.90 12.40 -12.20
CA SER A 142 13.30 11.08 -12.06
C SER A 142 13.97 10.00 -12.93
N PRO A 143 13.95 8.73 -12.50
CA PRO A 143 14.41 7.60 -13.29
C PRO A 143 13.74 7.53 -14.67
N THR A 144 14.45 7.06 -15.69
CA THR A 144 13.90 7.03 -17.05
C THR A 144 12.71 6.08 -17.23
N LYS A 145 12.52 5.14 -16.31
CA LYS A 145 11.43 4.15 -16.27
C LYS A 145 10.31 4.50 -15.28
N VAL A 146 10.26 5.74 -14.79
CA VAL A 146 9.29 6.13 -13.75
C VAL A 146 7.84 6.21 -14.22
N LEU A 147 7.61 6.29 -15.53
CA LEU A 147 6.29 6.28 -16.13
C LEU A 147 5.98 4.90 -16.71
N THR A 148 6.72 3.85 -16.34
CA THR A 148 6.51 2.51 -16.93
C THR A 148 5.41 1.80 -16.17
N ASP A 149 4.42 1.31 -16.90
CA ASP A 149 3.28 0.67 -16.26
C ASP A 149 3.57 -0.80 -15.96
N GLY A 150 2.77 -1.33 -15.05
CA GLY A 150 2.75 -2.74 -14.71
C GLY A 150 2.11 -3.62 -15.79
N ALA A 151 1.92 -4.89 -15.46
CA ALA A 151 1.29 -5.85 -16.37
C ALA A 151 -0.13 -5.40 -16.73
N LEU A 152 -0.43 -5.40 -18.03
CA LEU A 152 -1.70 -4.90 -18.60
C LEU A 152 -1.91 -3.38 -18.36
N GLY A 153 -0.86 -2.56 -18.37
CA GLY A 153 -0.99 -1.11 -18.20
C GLY A 153 -1.45 -0.69 -16.81
N ARG A 154 -1.05 -1.41 -15.76
CA ARG A 154 -1.43 -1.04 -14.38
C ARG A 154 -0.56 0.09 -13.86
N ASP A 155 -1.20 1.16 -13.42
CA ASP A 155 -0.52 2.25 -12.75
C ASP A 155 -0.30 1.90 -11.26
N ASN A 156 0.97 1.77 -10.86
CA ASN A 156 1.34 1.55 -9.46
C ASN A 156 2.76 2.00 -9.13
N ASN A 157 3.04 3.28 -9.39
CA ASN A 157 4.35 3.84 -9.14
C ASN A 157 4.66 3.98 -7.64
N PHE A 158 3.62 4.03 -6.80
CA PHE A 158 3.74 3.86 -5.35
C PHE A 158 4.44 2.53 -5.00
N GLY A 159 3.97 1.41 -5.55
CA GLY A 159 4.58 0.10 -5.34
C GLY A 159 5.97 -0.01 -5.97
N GLN A 160 6.15 0.54 -7.17
CA GLN A 160 7.41 0.45 -7.92
C GLN A 160 8.57 1.22 -7.25
N HIS A 161 8.33 2.45 -6.81
CA HIS A 161 9.39 3.33 -6.33
C HIS A 161 9.31 3.66 -4.85
N PHE A 162 8.16 4.10 -4.36
CA PHE A 162 8.04 4.49 -2.95
C PHE A 162 8.23 3.29 -2.02
N MET A 163 7.58 2.16 -2.31
CA MET A 163 7.71 0.96 -1.49
C MET A 163 9.10 0.34 -1.57
N ALA A 164 9.84 0.53 -2.67
CA ALA A 164 11.25 0.13 -2.76
C ALA A 164 12.13 0.91 -1.76
N VAL A 165 11.89 2.21 -1.61
CA VAL A 165 12.57 3.03 -0.59
C VAL A 165 12.11 2.65 0.82
N MET A 166 10.82 2.44 1.03
CA MET A 166 10.34 2.01 2.35
C MET A 166 10.91 0.66 2.77
N LYS A 167 11.12 -0.25 1.82
CA LYS A 167 11.76 -1.55 2.06
C LYS A 167 13.23 -1.43 2.47
N SER A 168 13.94 -0.39 2.01
CA SER A 168 15.32 -0.15 2.46
C SER A 168 15.38 0.35 3.91
N LEU A 169 14.33 1.04 4.37
CA LEU A 169 14.17 1.48 5.76
C LEU A 169 13.64 0.35 6.67
N LYS A 170 12.67 -0.43 6.17
CA LYS A 170 12.03 -1.53 6.89
C LYS A 170 11.70 -2.67 5.91
N SER A 171 12.58 -3.67 5.86
CA SER A 171 12.51 -4.77 4.88
C SER A 171 11.28 -5.66 5.02
N ASP A 172 10.69 -5.72 6.22
CA ASP A 172 9.52 -6.49 6.62
C ASP A 172 8.24 -5.63 6.69
N ILE A 173 8.18 -4.46 6.04
CA ILE A 173 7.07 -3.51 6.23
C ILE A 173 5.67 -4.12 5.97
N GLU A 174 5.49 -4.90 4.91
CA GLU A 174 4.22 -5.57 4.62
C GLU A 174 3.91 -6.69 5.61
N GLU A 175 4.92 -7.45 6.05
CA GLU A 175 4.77 -8.47 7.08
C GLU A 175 4.36 -7.84 8.42
N ALA A 176 4.99 -6.73 8.81
CA ALA A 176 4.67 -6.00 10.02
C ALA A 176 3.24 -5.44 10.01
N VAL A 177 2.79 -4.86 8.90
CA VAL A 177 1.39 -4.40 8.74
C VAL A 177 0.42 -5.56 8.89
N ASN A 178 0.70 -6.70 8.23
CA ASN A 178 -0.18 -7.86 8.30
C ASN A 178 -0.13 -8.55 9.67
N GLY A 179 1.00 -8.53 10.37
CA GLY A 179 1.13 -9.00 11.74
C GLY A 179 0.28 -8.17 12.72
N GLN A 180 0.24 -6.85 12.54
CA GLN A 180 -0.64 -5.97 13.30
C GLN A 180 -2.12 -6.31 13.05
N ILE A 181 -2.54 -6.44 11.79
CA ILE A 181 -3.92 -6.83 11.44
C ILE A 181 -4.28 -8.19 12.04
N ALA A 182 -3.37 -9.17 11.94
CA ALA A 182 -3.56 -10.50 12.52
C ALA A 182 -3.61 -10.48 14.06
N GLY A 183 -2.96 -9.51 14.71
CA GLY A 183 -3.03 -9.27 16.15
C GLY A 183 -4.31 -8.57 16.61
N GLY A 184 -5.16 -8.10 15.69
CA GLY A 184 -6.37 -7.35 16.01
C GLY A 184 -6.15 -5.84 16.15
N GLU A 185 -5.03 -5.32 15.66
CA GLU A 185 -4.81 -3.87 15.50
C GLU A 185 -5.62 -3.32 14.32
N SER A 186 -5.55 -2.00 14.12
CA SER A 186 -6.32 -1.29 13.09
C SER A 186 -6.24 -1.92 11.69
N THR A 187 -7.38 -2.01 11.02
CA THR A 187 -7.52 -2.47 9.64
C THR A 187 -8.61 -1.66 8.90
N LEU A 188 -8.99 -2.02 7.69
CA LEU A 188 -10.14 -1.44 6.97
C LEU A 188 -11.41 -2.25 7.18
N LEU A 189 -12.56 -1.56 7.30
CA LEU A 189 -13.88 -2.18 7.17
C LEU A 189 -14.58 -1.68 5.92
N LEU A 190 -15.14 -2.59 5.14
CA LEU A 190 -16.02 -2.29 4.02
C LEU A 190 -17.46 -2.64 4.40
N ARG A 191 -18.37 -1.68 4.25
CA ARG A 191 -19.82 -1.91 4.31
C ARG A 191 -20.39 -1.84 2.91
N LEU A 192 -21.09 -2.89 2.48
CA LEU A 192 -21.80 -2.93 1.22
C LEU A 192 -23.29 -2.96 1.50
N ASP A 193 -24.04 -2.01 0.93
CA ASP A 193 -25.47 -1.88 1.14
C ASP A 193 -26.24 -2.47 -0.05
N GLY A 194 -27.25 -3.30 0.25
CA GLY A 194 -28.16 -3.83 -0.77
C GLY A 194 -27.63 -4.99 -1.61
N VAL A 195 -26.67 -5.77 -1.10
CA VAL A 195 -26.14 -6.95 -1.82
C VAL A 195 -27.24 -8.01 -1.98
N GLY A 196 -27.77 -8.16 -3.20
CA GLY A 196 -28.86 -9.10 -3.52
C GLY A 196 -28.42 -10.30 -4.37
N GLY A 197 -27.55 -10.11 -5.36
CA GLY A 197 -27.08 -11.15 -6.28
C GLY A 197 -25.66 -10.86 -6.82
N ASP A 198 -25.19 -11.70 -7.74
CA ASP A 198 -23.84 -11.60 -8.31
C ASP A 198 -23.68 -10.42 -9.29
N ASP A 199 -24.77 -10.02 -9.95
CA ASP A 199 -24.86 -8.81 -10.75
C ASP A 199 -25.85 -7.86 -10.08
N ASP A 200 -25.49 -6.60 -9.87
CA ASP A 200 -26.39 -5.57 -9.36
C ASP A 200 -25.85 -4.19 -9.75
N PRO A 201 -26.58 -3.38 -10.54
CA PRO A 201 -26.09 -2.09 -11.00
C PRO A 201 -25.91 -1.05 -9.88
N SER A 202 -26.41 -1.30 -8.66
CA SER A 202 -26.40 -0.35 -7.56
C SER A 202 -26.23 -1.01 -6.19
N VAL A 203 -24.98 -1.17 -5.78
CA VAL A 203 -24.57 -1.64 -4.44
C VAL A 203 -23.65 -0.60 -3.82
N PRO A 204 -24.22 0.47 -3.21
CA PRO A 204 -23.44 1.50 -2.55
C PRO A 204 -22.53 0.92 -1.47
N GLY A 205 -21.36 1.50 -1.30
CA GLY A 205 -20.42 1.09 -0.27
C GLY A 205 -19.94 2.24 0.60
N ALA A 206 -19.31 1.86 1.72
CA ALA A 206 -18.56 2.76 2.58
C ALA A 206 -17.30 2.07 3.10
N LEU A 207 -16.25 2.87 3.33
CA LEU A 207 -14.99 2.41 3.90
C LEU A 207 -14.76 3.10 5.25
N TYR A 208 -14.30 2.33 6.22
CA TYR A 208 -13.99 2.77 7.57
C TYR A 208 -12.57 2.35 7.94
N VAL A 209 -11.99 3.08 8.88
CA VAL A 209 -10.83 2.60 9.64
C VAL A 209 -11.39 1.85 10.85
N ALA A 210 -10.96 0.61 11.03
CA ALA A 210 -11.23 -0.16 12.22
C ALA A 210 -10.28 0.27 13.34
N GLY A 211 -10.80 0.45 14.55
CA GLY A 211 -9.97 0.58 15.75
C GLY A 211 -9.45 -0.78 16.22
N ALA A 212 -8.47 -0.78 17.13
CA ALA A 212 -7.95 -2.02 17.70
C ALA A 212 -9.03 -2.79 18.49
N ARG A 213 -9.07 -4.11 18.34
CA ARG A 213 -10.00 -5.00 19.06
C ARG A 213 -9.54 -5.34 20.47
N GLY A 214 -8.24 -5.20 20.75
CA GLY A 214 -7.62 -5.66 21.99
C GLY A 214 -7.42 -7.19 22.06
N ALA A 215 -7.75 -7.92 20.99
CA ALA A 215 -7.51 -9.35 20.84
C ALA A 215 -7.46 -9.75 19.36
N ALA A 216 -6.72 -10.84 19.07
CA ALA A 216 -6.62 -11.39 17.74
C ALA A 216 -8.01 -11.82 17.18
N PRO A 217 -8.32 -11.51 15.91
CA PRO A 217 -9.52 -11.97 15.22
C PRO A 217 -9.51 -13.47 14.92
N MET A 218 -10.70 -14.07 14.98
CA MET A 218 -10.89 -15.48 14.63
C MET A 218 -11.08 -15.66 13.11
N TRP A 219 -11.51 -14.60 12.42
CA TRP A 219 -11.81 -14.57 10.99
C TRP A 219 -12.90 -15.57 10.56
N ASP A 220 -13.87 -15.82 11.43
CA ASP A 220 -14.97 -16.78 11.25
C ASP A 220 -16.32 -16.10 10.90
N GLY A 221 -16.33 -14.77 10.76
CA GLY A 221 -17.54 -13.99 10.51
C GLY A 221 -18.24 -13.46 11.77
N ALA A 222 -17.82 -13.90 12.97
CA ALA A 222 -18.36 -13.43 14.24
C ALA A 222 -17.61 -12.22 14.81
N ASP A 223 -16.43 -11.89 14.27
CA ASP A 223 -15.65 -10.75 14.73
C ASP A 223 -16.44 -9.43 14.60
N VAL A 224 -16.42 -8.64 15.67
CA VAL A 224 -16.88 -7.24 15.69
C VAL A 224 -15.66 -6.34 15.82
N TRP A 225 -15.59 -5.30 15.00
CA TRP A 225 -14.55 -4.28 15.05
C TRP A 225 -15.16 -2.95 15.49
N PRO A 226 -14.55 -2.20 16.43
CA PRO A 226 -14.93 -0.82 16.64
C PRO A 226 -14.50 0.02 15.44
N ILE A 227 -15.23 1.09 15.14
CA ILE A 227 -14.82 2.08 14.12
C ILE A 227 -13.90 3.10 14.77
N ASP A 228 -12.80 3.44 14.11
CA ASP A 228 -11.98 4.58 14.48
C ASP A 228 -12.71 5.88 14.11
N GLY A 229 -12.91 6.75 15.11
CA GLY A 229 -13.62 8.01 14.99
C GLY A 229 -13.03 8.98 13.98
N THR A 230 -11.78 8.79 13.56
CA THR A 230 -11.19 9.59 12.46
C THR A 230 -11.87 9.34 11.12
N SER A 231 -12.50 8.17 10.92
CA SER A 231 -13.12 7.74 9.66
C SER A 231 -14.61 8.08 9.50
N VAL A 232 -15.21 8.67 10.52
CA VAL A 232 -16.64 8.97 10.58
C VAL A 232 -16.91 10.34 11.20
N ASP A 233 -18.00 10.98 10.81
CA ASP A 233 -18.59 12.08 11.60
C ASP A 233 -19.62 11.53 12.61
N SER A 234 -20.23 10.40 12.27
CA SER A 234 -21.06 9.57 13.16
C SER A 234 -21.10 8.13 12.66
N MET A 235 -21.63 7.19 13.45
CA MET A 235 -21.74 5.77 13.06
C MET A 235 -22.41 5.55 11.68
N LYS A 236 -23.32 6.46 11.29
CA LYS A 236 -24.06 6.39 10.03
C LYS A 236 -23.44 7.23 8.91
N GLU A 237 -22.49 8.09 9.24
CA GLU A 237 -21.87 9.06 8.33
C GLU A 237 -20.36 8.78 8.16
N PRO A 238 -20.00 7.77 7.33
CA PRO A 238 -18.61 7.53 6.95
C PRO A 238 -18.08 8.67 6.08
N LYS A 239 -16.79 8.99 6.24
CA LYS A 239 -16.12 9.99 5.42
C LYS A 239 -15.82 9.47 4.01
N ALA A 240 -15.54 8.18 3.87
CA ALA A 240 -15.30 7.53 2.57
C ALA A 240 -16.59 6.79 2.10
N LYS A 241 -17.21 7.31 1.04
CA LYS A 241 -18.49 6.82 0.50
C LYS A 241 -18.33 6.47 -0.99
N PHE A 242 -19.01 5.40 -1.40
CA PHE A 242 -19.04 4.90 -2.77
C PHE A 242 -20.48 4.76 -3.26
N PRO A 243 -21.16 5.88 -3.53
CA PRO A 243 -22.59 5.86 -3.90
C PRO A 243 -22.84 5.19 -5.26
N LYS A 244 -21.82 5.07 -6.11
CA LYS A 244 -21.88 4.46 -7.44
C LYS A 244 -21.41 3.00 -7.46
N GLY A 245 -21.26 2.37 -6.29
CA GLY A 245 -20.84 0.97 -6.21
C GLY A 245 -21.80 0.02 -6.93
N TYR A 246 -21.29 -1.12 -7.40
CA TYR A 246 -22.07 -2.15 -8.10
C TYR A 246 -21.46 -3.53 -7.90
N MET A 247 -22.22 -4.56 -8.24
CA MET A 247 -21.79 -5.95 -8.32
C MET A 247 -21.76 -6.39 -9.78
N ALA A 248 -20.70 -7.09 -10.19
CA ALA A 248 -20.60 -7.70 -11.51
C ALA A 248 -19.92 -9.07 -11.39
N GLY A 249 -20.64 -10.14 -11.71
CA GLY A 249 -20.14 -11.52 -11.59
C GLY A 249 -19.62 -11.88 -10.19
N GLY A 250 -20.23 -11.36 -9.13
CA GLY A 250 -19.83 -11.60 -7.74
C GLY A 250 -18.70 -10.68 -7.24
N VAL A 251 -18.16 -9.81 -8.10
CA VAL A 251 -17.16 -8.80 -7.74
C VAL A 251 -17.85 -7.49 -7.43
N TRP A 252 -17.63 -6.96 -6.23
CA TRP A 252 -18.03 -5.60 -5.93
C TRP A 252 -17.02 -4.63 -6.53
N VAL A 253 -17.51 -3.53 -7.09
CA VAL A 253 -16.71 -2.42 -7.62
C VAL A 253 -17.23 -1.12 -7.02
N SER A 254 -16.37 -0.29 -6.46
CA SER A 254 -16.78 0.95 -5.79
C SER A 254 -17.32 2.04 -6.72
N GLY A 255 -17.02 1.94 -8.01
CA GLY A 255 -17.43 2.87 -9.05
C GLY A 255 -16.53 2.74 -10.27
N GLU A 256 -16.87 3.46 -11.34
CA GLU A 256 -16.05 3.51 -12.54
C GLU A 256 -14.78 4.32 -12.29
N ILE A 257 -13.70 4.01 -13.02
CA ILE A 257 -12.47 4.82 -13.01
C ILE A 257 -12.82 6.26 -13.41
N GLY A 258 -12.23 7.25 -12.73
CA GLY A 258 -12.51 8.67 -12.94
C GLY A 258 -13.80 9.18 -12.30
N SER A 259 -14.63 8.32 -11.70
CA SER A 259 -15.95 8.73 -11.18
C SER A 259 -15.96 9.23 -9.74
N THR A 260 -14.87 8.99 -8.99
CA THR A 260 -14.82 9.16 -7.54
C THR A 260 -13.50 9.79 -7.10
N THR A 261 -13.62 10.88 -6.32
CA THR A 261 -12.56 11.40 -5.47
C THR A 261 -12.97 11.18 -4.02
N THR A 262 -12.15 10.49 -3.24
CA THR A 262 -12.50 10.17 -1.84
C THR A 262 -11.29 10.28 -0.93
N ALA A 263 -11.54 10.65 0.32
CA ALA A 263 -10.58 10.41 1.40
C ALA A 263 -10.39 8.90 1.55
N PHE A 264 -9.14 8.45 1.56
CA PHE A 264 -8.76 7.06 1.70
C PHE A 264 -7.78 6.92 2.87
N PRO A 265 -8.09 6.07 3.85
CA PRO A 265 -7.15 5.76 4.91
C PRO A 265 -6.15 4.71 4.45
N LEU A 266 -4.86 4.96 4.66
CA LEU A 266 -3.79 3.97 4.57
C LEU A 266 -3.52 3.48 6.00
N PRO A 267 -4.16 2.39 6.47
CA PRO A 267 -4.04 1.94 7.84
C PRO A 267 -2.68 1.29 8.07
N GLY A 268 -2.18 1.43 9.30
CA GLY A 268 -1.08 0.62 9.81
C GLY A 268 0.28 0.90 9.17
N PHE A 269 0.41 1.89 8.28
CA PHE A 269 1.71 2.27 7.76
C PHE A 269 2.56 2.77 8.93
N LEU A 270 3.48 1.90 9.37
CA LEU A 270 4.29 2.09 10.56
C LEU A 270 3.47 2.30 11.86
N GLY A 271 2.30 1.64 11.97
CA GLY A 271 1.42 1.73 13.14
C GLY A 271 0.55 2.99 13.22
N MET A 272 0.57 3.81 12.17
CA MET A 272 -0.23 5.03 12.06
C MET A 272 -1.14 4.99 10.82
N GLY A 273 -2.29 5.63 10.94
CA GLY A 273 -3.17 5.88 9.80
C GLY A 273 -2.76 7.16 9.11
N ALA A 274 -2.54 7.10 7.79
CA ALA A 274 -2.45 8.28 6.95
C ALA A 274 -3.77 8.47 6.21
N TRP A 275 -4.27 9.70 6.12
CA TRP A 275 -5.38 10.04 5.25
C TRP A 275 -4.84 10.72 4.00
N VAL A 276 -5.18 10.15 2.84
CA VAL A 276 -4.87 10.72 1.53
C VAL A 276 -6.15 10.90 0.75
N THR A 277 -6.18 11.82 -0.22
CA THR A 277 -7.30 11.90 -1.16
C THR A 277 -6.90 11.16 -2.43
N LEU A 278 -7.65 10.11 -2.76
CA LEU A 278 -7.49 9.40 -4.01
C LEU A 278 -8.43 10.00 -5.05
N GLU A 279 -7.86 10.39 -6.18
CA GLU A 279 -8.56 10.70 -7.42
C GLU A 279 -8.73 9.43 -8.26
N SER A 280 -9.84 9.31 -8.97
CA SER A 280 -10.19 8.10 -9.74
C SER A 280 -10.17 6.83 -8.88
N ALA A 281 -10.55 6.93 -7.61
CA ALA A 281 -10.46 5.83 -6.65
C ALA A 281 -11.38 4.67 -7.04
N VAL A 282 -10.82 3.48 -7.23
CA VAL A 282 -11.56 2.25 -7.53
C VAL A 282 -11.09 1.12 -6.62
N LEU A 283 -12.05 0.55 -5.89
CA LEU A 283 -11.86 -0.63 -5.06
C LEU A 283 -12.66 -1.77 -5.68
N THR A 284 -12.06 -2.95 -5.74
CA THR A 284 -12.76 -4.18 -6.12
C THR A 284 -12.42 -5.32 -5.19
N PHE A 285 -13.33 -6.26 -5.01
CA PHE A 285 -13.02 -7.58 -4.45
C PHE A 285 -14.13 -8.59 -4.76
N ASP A 286 -13.78 -9.88 -4.74
CA ASP A 286 -14.77 -10.95 -4.84
C ASP A 286 -15.53 -11.05 -3.51
N VAL A 287 -16.84 -10.80 -3.52
CA VAL A 287 -17.66 -10.69 -2.30
C VAL A 287 -17.89 -12.04 -1.62
N LYS A 288 -17.79 -13.15 -2.38
CA LYS A 288 -18.02 -14.50 -1.86
C LYS A 288 -16.79 -15.02 -1.12
N THR A 289 -15.62 -14.84 -1.70
CA THR A 289 -14.35 -15.36 -1.20
C THR A 289 -13.56 -14.34 -0.40
N GLY A 290 -13.86 -13.05 -0.59
CA GLY A 290 -13.07 -11.94 -0.06
C GLY A 290 -11.71 -11.77 -0.73
N ALA A 291 -11.42 -12.54 -1.78
CA ALA A 291 -10.13 -12.55 -2.46
C ALA A 291 -10.05 -11.49 -3.57
N ASN A 292 -8.87 -11.40 -4.19
CA ASN A 292 -8.58 -10.53 -5.33
C ASN A 292 -8.92 -9.05 -5.09
N GLY A 293 -8.84 -8.63 -3.82
CA GLY A 293 -9.01 -7.23 -3.45
C GLY A 293 -7.98 -6.37 -4.17
N THR A 294 -8.41 -5.26 -4.77
CA THR A 294 -7.55 -4.27 -5.41
C THR A 294 -8.06 -2.87 -5.09
N ILE A 295 -7.16 -1.99 -4.66
CA ILE A 295 -7.38 -0.55 -4.53
C ILE A 295 -6.51 0.11 -5.59
N GLY A 296 -7.11 0.97 -6.41
CA GLY A 296 -6.42 1.78 -7.41
C GLY A 296 -6.84 3.25 -7.31
N GLY A 297 -5.93 4.18 -7.61
CA GLY A 297 -6.24 5.60 -7.72
C GLY A 297 -4.97 6.46 -7.79
N GLY A 298 -5.12 7.72 -8.20
CA GLY A 298 -4.04 8.71 -8.18
C GLY A 298 -4.07 9.54 -6.90
N VAL A 299 -2.90 9.91 -6.38
CA VAL A 299 -2.78 10.84 -5.25
C VAL A 299 -1.82 11.96 -5.60
N ALA A 300 -2.23 13.22 -5.44
CA ALA A 300 -1.31 14.34 -5.55
C ALA A 300 -0.11 14.16 -4.59
N VAL A 301 1.11 14.36 -5.07
CA VAL A 301 2.35 14.17 -4.27
C VAL A 301 2.29 14.98 -2.96
N SER A 302 1.80 16.21 -3.02
CA SER A 302 1.66 17.09 -1.85
C SER A 302 0.71 16.51 -0.79
N ASN A 303 -0.38 15.89 -1.22
CA ASN A 303 -1.33 15.21 -0.34
C ASN A 303 -0.72 13.96 0.28
N LEU A 304 0.02 13.18 -0.52
CA LEU A 304 0.71 11.99 -0.03
C LEU A 304 1.77 12.34 1.04
N ILE A 305 2.57 13.38 0.81
CA ILE A 305 3.54 13.89 1.79
C ILE A 305 2.83 14.38 3.07
N ALA A 306 1.71 15.11 2.92
CA ALA A 306 0.93 15.57 4.06
C ALA A 306 0.35 14.41 4.88
N GLY A 307 -0.17 13.38 4.20
CA GLY A 307 -0.73 12.19 4.82
C GLY A 307 0.31 11.37 5.58
N PHE A 308 1.53 11.22 5.03
CA PHE A 308 2.61 10.47 5.70
C PHE A 308 3.42 11.27 6.70
N ARG A 309 3.30 12.60 6.74
CA ARG A 309 4.07 13.44 7.66
C ARG A 309 3.98 12.97 9.12
N PRO A 310 2.79 12.76 9.72
CA PRO A 310 2.71 12.28 11.10
C PRO A 310 3.45 10.95 11.29
N ALA A 311 3.45 10.11 10.24
CA ALA A 311 4.18 8.86 10.28
C ALA A 311 5.68 9.08 10.31
N PHE A 312 6.22 9.90 9.41
CA PHE A 312 7.64 10.24 9.39
C PHE A 312 8.10 10.89 10.70
N GLU A 313 7.30 11.82 11.23
CA GLU A 313 7.61 12.53 12.48
C GLU A 313 7.70 11.56 13.67
N SER A 314 6.89 10.51 13.74
CA SER A 314 7.00 9.53 14.83
C SER A 314 8.27 8.69 14.79
N PHE A 315 9.03 8.70 13.68
CA PHE A 315 10.35 8.08 13.56
C PHE A 315 11.49 9.10 13.71
N GLY A 316 11.18 10.34 14.09
CA GLY A 316 12.15 11.44 14.11
C GLY A 316 12.59 11.88 12.70
N ILE A 317 11.84 11.49 11.67
CA ILE A 317 12.06 11.95 10.29
C ILE A 317 11.30 13.27 10.12
N CYS A 318 11.93 14.35 10.60
CA CYS A 318 11.35 15.68 10.67
C CYS A 318 11.65 16.53 9.43
N PRO A 319 10.74 17.45 9.04
CA PRO A 319 11.02 18.45 8.02
C PRO A 319 12.36 19.18 8.25
N GLY A 320 13.16 19.29 7.19
CA GLY A 320 14.48 19.93 7.23
C GLY A 320 15.64 19.02 7.62
N ASN A 321 15.39 17.73 7.91
CA ASN A 321 16.44 16.73 7.99
C ASN A 321 16.65 16.05 6.63
N ALA A 322 17.88 15.59 6.38
CA ALA A 322 18.27 15.02 5.08
C ALA A 322 17.43 13.79 4.68
N THR A 323 17.00 12.98 5.66
CA THR A 323 16.16 11.80 5.43
C THR A 323 14.77 12.19 4.93
N TYR A 324 14.14 13.18 5.57
CA TYR A 324 12.83 13.70 5.17
C TYR A 324 12.90 14.30 3.77
N ASP A 325 13.91 15.13 3.52
CA ASP A 325 14.10 15.77 2.22
C ASP A 325 14.31 14.72 1.11
N GLN A 326 15.06 13.64 1.40
CA GLN A 326 15.23 12.53 0.46
C GLN A 326 13.92 11.78 0.19
N LEU A 327 13.08 11.55 1.21
CA LEU A 327 11.77 10.90 1.05
C LEU A 327 10.82 11.77 0.22
N VAL A 328 10.75 13.06 0.52
CA VAL A 328 9.94 14.03 -0.23
C VAL A 328 10.41 14.11 -1.68
N MET A 329 11.72 14.19 -1.92
CA MET A 329 12.28 14.21 -3.26
C MET A 329 11.96 12.91 -4.02
N THR A 330 12.09 11.75 -3.35
CA THR A 330 11.74 10.45 -3.94
C THR A 330 10.28 10.41 -4.36
N LEU A 331 9.37 10.86 -3.49
CA LEU A 331 7.94 10.94 -3.80
C LEU A 331 7.67 11.87 -4.98
N ALA A 332 8.26 13.07 -4.99
CA ALA A 332 8.12 14.01 -6.10
C ALA A 332 8.66 13.46 -7.42
N GLN A 333 9.78 12.75 -7.38
CA GLN A 333 10.36 12.11 -8.54
C GLN A 333 9.57 10.87 -9.00
N SER A 334 8.74 10.29 -8.14
CA SER A 334 7.89 9.12 -8.45
C SER A 334 6.50 9.52 -8.97
N ALA A 335 6.28 10.78 -9.33
CA ALA A 335 5.02 11.18 -9.95
C ALA A 335 4.95 10.68 -11.40
N ASP A 336 3.83 10.02 -11.73
CA ASP A 336 3.53 9.41 -13.03
C ASP A 336 2.16 9.84 -13.59
N LEU A 337 1.36 10.54 -12.78
CA LEU A 337 0.04 11.03 -13.13
C LEU A 337 -0.07 12.55 -12.95
N VAL A 338 -1.17 13.12 -13.42
CA VAL A 338 -1.49 14.54 -13.30
C VAL A 338 -2.79 14.73 -12.51
N SER A 339 -2.68 15.28 -11.31
CA SER A 339 -3.81 15.61 -10.44
C SER A 339 -4.76 16.62 -11.13
N GLY A 340 -6.06 16.35 -11.02
CA GLY A 340 -7.14 17.14 -11.57
C GLY A 340 -7.27 17.11 -13.10
N ALA A 341 -6.39 16.40 -13.81
CA ALA A 341 -6.51 16.24 -15.26
C ALA A 341 -7.55 15.18 -15.62
N PRO A 342 -8.24 15.29 -16.76
CA PRO A 342 -9.06 14.20 -17.30
C PRO A 342 -8.23 12.92 -17.42
N GLN A 343 -8.75 11.80 -16.91
CA GLN A 343 -8.05 10.51 -16.89
C GLN A 343 -6.66 10.57 -16.23
N LEU A 344 -6.40 11.58 -15.39
CA LEU A 344 -5.12 11.77 -14.70
C LEU A 344 -3.91 11.92 -15.63
N GLN A 345 -4.10 12.36 -16.89
CA GLN A 345 -3.02 12.63 -17.84
C GLN A 345 -3.15 13.99 -18.52
N ASP A 346 -2.00 14.62 -18.76
CA ASP A 346 -1.87 15.85 -19.54
C ASP A 346 -0.42 15.97 -20.06
N THR A 347 -0.23 15.82 -21.38
CA THR A 347 1.09 15.85 -22.03
C THR A 347 1.76 17.23 -21.98
N ALA A 348 1.00 18.29 -21.69
CA ALA A 348 1.54 19.62 -21.52
C ALA A 348 2.11 19.85 -20.11
N ARG A 349 1.66 19.08 -19.11
CA ARG A 349 2.01 19.25 -17.69
C ARG A 349 3.09 18.26 -17.25
N THR A 350 3.81 18.64 -16.20
CA THR A 350 4.66 17.72 -15.44
C THR A 350 3.77 16.87 -14.53
N CYS A 351 4.10 15.58 -14.41
CA CYS A 351 3.42 14.70 -13.48
C CYS A 351 3.55 15.23 -12.04
N ASP A 352 2.44 15.31 -11.31
CA ASP A 352 2.35 15.83 -9.94
C ASP A 352 1.51 14.93 -9.00
N ALA A 353 1.08 13.78 -9.50
CA ALA A 353 0.41 12.73 -8.76
C ALA A 353 1.11 11.38 -8.93
N ILE A 354 0.96 10.51 -7.93
CA ILE A 354 1.47 9.14 -7.92
C ILE A 354 0.29 8.18 -8.05
N SER A 355 0.40 7.19 -8.92
CA SER A 355 -0.53 6.06 -8.95
C SER A 355 -0.30 5.11 -7.79
N ILE A 356 -1.40 4.73 -7.12
CA ILE A 356 -1.41 3.77 -6.03
C ILE A 356 -2.14 2.52 -6.49
N GLY A 357 -1.48 1.38 -6.35
CA GLY A 357 -2.05 0.04 -6.51
C GLY A 357 -1.77 -0.82 -5.27
N LEU A 358 -2.80 -1.16 -4.52
CA LEU A 358 -2.70 -2.06 -3.35
C LEU A 358 -3.57 -3.29 -3.57
N GLY A 359 -3.11 -4.44 -3.08
CA GLY A 359 -3.92 -5.65 -2.98
C GLY A 359 -4.49 -5.84 -1.59
N PHE A 360 -5.59 -6.57 -1.47
CA PHE A 360 -6.07 -7.00 -0.17
C PHE A 360 -6.86 -8.32 -0.23
N VAL A 361 -7.01 -8.92 0.94
CA VAL A 361 -7.97 -10.00 1.21
C VAL A 361 -8.87 -9.54 2.33
N ALA A 362 -10.18 -9.65 2.12
CA ALA A 362 -11.19 -9.31 3.10
C ALA A 362 -11.90 -10.58 3.60
N VAL A 363 -12.52 -10.51 4.78
CA VAL A 363 -13.38 -11.57 5.31
C VAL A 363 -14.66 -10.97 5.87
N PRO A 364 -15.80 -11.68 5.81
CA PRO A 364 -17.03 -11.21 6.44
C PRO A 364 -16.82 -10.95 7.94
N VAL A 365 -17.49 -9.94 8.47
CA VAL A 365 -17.53 -9.60 9.90
C VAL A 365 -18.92 -9.12 10.30
N GLN A 366 -19.16 -8.99 11.61
CA GLN A 366 -20.38 -8.39 12.12
C GLN A 366 -20.35 -6.85 11.98
N PRO A 367 -21.52 -6.19 11.92
CA PRO A 367 -21.59 -4.74 11.93
C PRO A 367 -20.88 -4.13 13.14
N ALA A 368 -20.16 -3.02 12.93
CA ALA A 368 -19.56 -2.27 14.01
C ALA A 368 -20.63 -1.75 14.99
N THR A 369 -20.35 -1.82 16.29
CA THR A 369 -21.29 -1.42 17.35
C THR A 369 -20.81 -0.22 18.18
N SER A 370 -19.56 0.18 18.03
CA SER A 370 -18.95 1.27 18.80
C SER A 370 -17.97 2.08 17.96
N ILE A 371 -17.73 3.33 18.39
CA ILE A 371 -16.68 4.20 17.86
C ILE A 371 -15.63 4.35 18.95
N VAL A 372 -14.36 4.23 18.58
CA VAL A 372 -13.22 4.50 19.44
C VAL A 372 -12.40 5.64 18.85
N THR A 373 -11.86 6.50 19.69
CA THR A 373 -10.91 7.54 19.27
C THR A 373 -9.53 7.17 19.77
N LYS A 374 -8.61 6.87 18.85
CA LYS A 374 -7.20 6.72 19.19
C LYS A 374 -6.59 8.12 19.32
N PRO A 375 -5.95 8.48 20.44
CA PRO A 375 -5.17 9.70 20.52
C PRO A 375 -4.11 9.71 19.41
N ALA A 376 -3.92 10.86 18.77
CA ALA A 376 -2.80 11.02 17.85
C ALA A 376 -1.49 10.73 18.61
N PRO A 377 -0.54 9.99 18.02
CA PRO A 377 0.78 9.85 18.62
C PRO A 377 1.40 11.25 18.78
N PRO A 378 2.19 11.47 19.85
CA PRO A 378 2.95 12.70 19.97
C PRO A 378 3.91 12.83 18.77
N SER A 379 4.09 14.05 18.27
CA SER A 379 5.15 14.32 17.30
C SER A 379 6.49 14.34 18.03
N GLU A 380 7.49 13.64 17.48
CA GLU A 380 8.89 13.70 17.98
C GLU A 380 9.65 14.88 17.36
N CYS A 381 8.99 15.67 16.51
CA CYS A 381 9.58 16.83 15.87
C CYS A 381 9.34 18.11 16.71
N PRO A 382 10.36 19.00 16.79
CA PRO A 382 10.34 20.18 17.65
C PRO A 382 9.41 21.31 17.19
#